data_AF-A0A927SSV5-F1
#
_entry.id   AF-A0A927SSV5-F1
#
_cell.length_a   1.000
_cell.length_b   1.000
_cell.length_c   1.000
_cell.angle_alpha   90.00
_cell.angle_beta   90.00
_cell.angle_gamma   90.00
#
_symmetry.space_group_name_H-M   'P 1'
#
loop_
_entity.id
_entity.type
_entity.pdbx_description
1 polymer ?
#
loop_
_entity_poly.entity_id
_entity_poly.type
_entity_poly.pdbx_seq_one_letter_code
_entity_poly.pdbx_strand_id
1 'polypeptide(L)'
;MAKVSPLQFEFVHESEYDLSEWERIVGKLADDLDMLLAGQATETDVQTYIGAMLDALRPVENTRHQDMLFLMFDHPASLDAHDRVDYVYRPTYLAAAFMMTAVCRYRSLQRNGSLLRALRPVLNAAMGRDFYGAGSEHYTGFLDTLQIFATGDALRFINEYPWINEDFAKKLRSAIAFVQTDICTGKITDGWSGKDYSERGKKLLKRFGMIGDGSPAVPQ
;
A
#
# COMPACT_ATOMS: atom_id res chain seq x y z
N MET A 1 15.16 13.76 -29.13
CA MET A 1 14.14 12.71 -28.93
C MET A 1 13.59 12.86 -27.53
N ALA A 2 12.30 13.16 -27.37
CA ALA A 2 11.68 13.13 -26.05
C ALA A 2 11.73 11.68 -25.54
N LYS A 3 12.35 11.43 -24.39
CA LYS A 3 12.25 10.13 -23.73
C LYS A 3 10.78 9.96 -23.34
N VAL A 4 10.15 8.89 -23.83
CA VAL A 4 8.81 8.49 -23.39
C VAL A 4 8.88 8.19 -21.90
N SER A 5 7.95 8.75 -21.12
CA SER A 5 7.87 8.52 -19.68
C SER A 5 7.70 7.02 -19.41
N PRO A 6 8.49 6.43 -18.52
CA PRO A 6 8.35 5.03 -18.17
C PRO A 6 7.14 4.77 -17.26
N LEU A 7 6.64 5.82 -16.58
CA LEU A 7 5.40 5.77 -15.79
C LEU A 7 4.25 6.29 -16.64
N GLN A 8 3.29 5.42 -16.92
CA GLN A 8 2.03 5.79 -17.55
C GLN A 8 0.93 5.22 -16.69
N PHE A 9 0.07 6.06 -16.12
CA PHE A 9 -1.09 5.56 -15.39
C PHE A 9 -2.20 5.29 -16.40
N GLU A 10 -2.61 4.02 -16.51
CA GLU A 10 -3.72 3.62 -17.37
C GLU A 10 -4.92 3.31 -16.49
N PHE A 11 -5.99 4.09 -16.67
CA PHE A 11 -7.29 3.84 -16.06
C PHE A 11 -8.31 3.76 -17.18
N VAL A 12 -8.89 2.58 -17.37
CA VAL A 12 -9.94 2.35 -18.36
C VAL A 12 -11.21 2.00 -17.60
N HIS A 13 -12.28 2.74 -17.89
CA HIS A 13 -13.60 2.50 -17.30
C HIS A 13 -14.45 1.84 -18.39
N GLU A 14 -14.27 0.53 -18.59
CA GLU A 14 -15.17 -0.22 -19.47
C GLU A 14 -16.44 -0.62 -18.72
N SER A 15 -17.56 -0.71 -19.45
CA SER A 15 -18.89 -1.01 -18.92
C SER A 15 -19.11 -2.51 -18.66
N GLU A 16 -18.09 -3.35 -18.88
CA GLU A 16 -18.13 -4.79 -18.65
C GLU A 16 -16.99 -5.24 -17.73
N TYR A 17 -17.29 -6.24 -16.93
CA TYR A 17 -16.44 -6.79 -15.89
C TYR A 17 -15.26 -7.59 -16.50
N ASP A 18 -14.18 -6.93 -16.91
CA ASP A 18 -12.94 -7.61 -17.36
C ASP A 18 -11.89 -7.72 -16.25
N LEU A 19 -11.94 -8.85 -15.54
CA LEU A 19 -10.96 -9.21 -14.51
C LEU A 19 -9.51 -9.22 -15.00
N SER A 20 -9.30 -9.55 -16.27
CA SER A 20 -7.94 -9.63 -16.86
C SER A 20 -7.34 -8.24 -17.00
N GLU A 21 -8.17 -7.27 -17.39
CA GLU A 21 -7.74 -5.88 -17.43
C GLU A 21 -7.43 -5.34 -16.04
N TRP A 22 -8.26 -5.65 -15.05
CA TRP A 22 -8.02 -5.16 -13.68
C TRP A 22 -6.77 -5.78 -13.06
N GLU A 23 -6.53 -7.08 -13.29
CA GLU A 23 -5.30 -7.74 -12.89
C GLU A 23 -4.07 -7.08 -13.54
N ARG A 24 -4.16 -6.74 -14.83
CA ARG A 24 -3.11 -6.00 -15.55
C ARG A 24 -2.84 -4.64 -14.91
N ILE A 25 -3.86 -3.88 -14.54
CA ILE A 25 -3.68 -2.55 -13.92
C ILE A 25 -3.09 -2.67 -12.51
N VAL A 26 -3.56 -3.62 -11.70
CA VAL A 26 -3.01 -3.86 -10.35
C VAL A 26 -1.56 -4.33 -10.43
N GLY A 27 -1.25 -5.24 -11.36
CA GLY A 27 0.12 -5.66 -11.63
C GLY A 27 1.01 -4.48 -12.03
N LYS A 28 0.51 -3.64 -12.93
CA LYS A 28 1.21 -2.43 -13.35
C LYS A 28 1.46 -1.44 -12.21
N LEU A 29 0.50 -1.24 -11.29
CA LEU A 29 0.70 -0.40 -10.11
C LEU A 29 1.84 -0.90 -9.20
N ALA A 30 1.98 -2.22 -9.08
CA ALA A 30 3.07 -2.83 -8.33
C ALA A 30 4.42 -2.64 -9.04
N ASP A 31 4.47 -2.86 -10.36
CA ASP A 31 5.68 -2.63 -11.17
C ASP A 31 6.10 -1.15 -11.12
N ASP A 32 5.15 -0.22 -11.24
CA ASP A 32 5.39 1.22 -11.19
C ASP A 32 5.95 1.66 -9.81
N LEU A 33 5.49 1.03 -8.71
CA LEU A 33 6.06 1.22 -7.37
C LEU A 33 7.52 0.73 -7.31
N ASP A 34 7.81 -0.45 -7.87
CA ASP A 34 9.18 -0.98 -7.92
C ASP A 34 10.11 -0.09 -8.76
N MET A 35 9.61 0.46 -9.87
CA MET A 35 10.34 1.43 -10.70
C MET A 35 10.62 2.73 -9.96
N LEU A 36 9.64 3.25 -9.21
CA LEU A 36 9.81 4.40 -8.33
C LEU A 36 10.91 4.13 -7.29
N LEU A 37 10.90 2.95 -6.65
CA LEU A 37 11.90 2.59 -5.64
C LEU A 37 13.30 2.43 -6.25
N ALA A 38 13.39 1.79 -7.42
CA ALA A 38 14.64 1.63 -8.18
C ALA A 38 15.20 2.96 -8.73
N GLY A 39 14.45 4.06 -8.66
CA GLY A 39 14.87 5.37 -9.17
C GLY A 39 14.90 5.44 -10.69
N GLN A 40 14.09 4.61 -11.35
CA GLN A 40 14.00 4.53 -12.80
C GLN A 40 13.03 5.57 -13.38
N ALA A 41 12.24 6.25 -12.54
CA ALA A 41 11.33 7.32 -12.91
C ALA A 41 11.88 8.71 -12.52
N THR A 42 11.68 9.71 -13.38
CA THR A 42 12.03 11.10 -13.05
C THR A 42 10.98 11.71 -12.11
N GLU A 43 11.33 12.79 -11.41
CA GLU A 43 10.37 13.49 -10.53
C GLU A 43 9.14 14.01 -11.29
N THR A 44 9.32 14.47 -12.53
CA THR A 44 8.22 14.91 -13.41
C THR A 44 7.29 13.76 -13.76
N ASP A 45 7.84 12.57 -14.04
CA ASP A 45 7.05 11.36 -14.31
C ASP A 45 6.20 11.00 -13.10
N VAL A 46 6.81 11.01 -11.91
CA VAL A 46 6.14 10.72 -10.64
C VAL A 46 5.06 11.75 -10.33
N GLN A 47 5.31 13.03 -10.56
CA GLN A 47 4.30 14.08 -10.40
C GLN A 47 3.10 13.89 -11.33
N THR A 48 3.37 13.55 -12.60
CA THR A 48 2.31 13.29 -13.59
C THR A 48 1.49 12.06 -13.21
N TYR A 49 2.17 11.00 -12.80
CA TYR A 49 1.55 9.75 -12.37
C TYR A 49 0.67 9.95 -11.12
N ILE A 50 1.16 10.69 -10.13
CA ILE A 50 0.38 11.06 -8.95
C ILE A 50 -0.82 11.90 -9.35
N GLY A 51 -0.67 12.88 -10.25
CA GLY A 51 -1.79 13.68 -10.74
C GLY A 51 -2.92 12.80 -11.29
N ALA A 52 -2.58 11.87 -12.19
CA ALA A 52 -3.54 10.94 -12.76
C ALA A 52 -4.16 9.99 -11.70
N MET A 53 -3.35 9.51 -10.75
CA MET A 53 -3.82 8.68 -9.65
C MET A 53 -4.81 9.44 -8.75
N LEU A 54 -4.53 10.71 -8.42
CA LEU A 54 -5.42 11.56 -7.64
C LEU A 54 -6.76 11.77 -8.35
N ASP A 55 -6.73 11.96 -9.67
CA ASP A 55 -7.93 12.09 -10.50
C ASP A 55 -8.74 10.80 -10.61
N ALA A 56 -8.13 9.64 -10.31
CA ALA A 56 -8.78 8.33 -10.29
C ALA A 56 -9.31 7.92 -8.91
N LEU A 57 -8.94 8.62 -7.83
CA LEU A 57 -9.45 8.32 -6.49
C LEU A 57 -10.95 8.63 -6.39
N ARG A 58 -11.70 7.74 -5.75
CA ARG A 58 -13.16 7.85 -5.59
C ARG A 58 -13.56 7.63 -4.14
N PRO A 59 -14.54 8.38 -3.61
CA PRO A 59 -15.19 8.01 -2.35
C PRO A 59 -16.11 6.80 -2.57
N VAL A 60 -16.42 6.06 -1.51
CA VAL A 60 -17.53 5.09 -1.56
C VAL A 60 -18.80 5.79 -1.08
N GLU A 61 -19.72 6.03 -2.01
CA GLU A 61 -21.00 6.69 -1.73
C GLU A 61 -21.81 5.91 -0.67
N ASN A 62 -22.56 6.62 0.17
CA ASN A 62 -23.46 6.05 1.18
C ASN A 62 -22.81 5.18 2.27
N THR A 63 -21.50 5.27 2.48
CA THR A 63 -20.84 4.66 3.64
C THR A 63 -20.72 5.66 4.79
N ARG A 64 -20.62 5.16 6.03
CA ARG A 64 -20.31 5.97 7.22
C ARG A 64 -18.88 6.55 7.20
N HIS A 65 -18.13 6.32 6.13
CA HIS A 65 -16.71 6.61 5.99
C HIS A 65 -16.47 7.64 4.88
N GLN A 66 -17.10 8.82 5.01
CA GLN A 66 -16.95 9.94 4.07
C GLN A 66 -15.51 10.49 3.99
N ASP A 67 -14.62 10.00 4.85
CA ASP A 67 -13.21 10.35 4.95
C ASP A 67 -12.29 9.31 4.30
N MET A 68 -12.82 8.42 3.44
CA MET A 68 -12.03 7.40 2.72
C MET A 68 -12.05 7.64 1.22
N LEU A 69 -10.88 7.51 0.59
CA LEU A 69 -10.72 7.51 -0.86
C LEU A 69 -10.06 6.21 -1.31
N PHE A 70 -10.67 5.55 -2.28
CA PHE A 70 -10.18 4.29 -2.84
C PHE A 70 -9.71 4.50 -4.27
N LEU A 71 -8.70 3.74 -4.65
CA LEU A 71 -8.39 3.51 -6.05
C LEU A 71 -9.14 2.24 -6.46
N MET A 72 -10.26 2.39 -7.17
CA MET A 72 -11.17 1.29 -7.50
C MET A 72 -11.64 1.40 -8.95
N PHE A 73 -11.79 0.25 -9.61
CA PHE A 73 -12.22 0.15 -11.01
C PHE A 73 -13.73 0.15 -11.18
N ASP A 74 -14.45 -0.28 -10.15
CA ASP A 74 -15.91 -0.25 -10.08
C ASP A 74 -16.37 -0.07 -8.63
N HIS A 75 -17.66 0.18 -8.44
CA HIS A 75 -18.25 0.38 -7.13
C HIS A 75 -18.18 -0.91 -6.30
N PRO A 76 -17.76 -0.89 -5.01
CA PRO A 76 -17.62 -2.12 -4.21
C PRO A 76 -18.91 -2.93 -4.01
N ALA A 77 -20.06 -2.37 -4.34
CA ALA A 77 -21.36 -3.06 -4.28
C ALA A 77 -21.68 -3.89 -5.53
N SER A 78 -21.04 -3.62 -6.68
CA SER A 78 -21.15 -4.47 -7.88
C SER A 78 -20.23 -5.69 -7.81
N LEU A 79 -19.24 -5.66 -6.91
CA LEU A 79 -18.24 -6.69 -6.75
C LEU A 79 -18.61 -7.73 -5.69
N ASP A 80 -18.20 -8.97 -5.95
CA ASP A 80 -18.27 -10.01 -4.93
C ASP A 80 -17.27 -9.73 -3.78
N ALA A 81 -17.34 -10.53 -2.72
CA ALA A 81 -16.47 -10.32 -1.56
C ALA A 81 -14.98 -10.57 -1.86
N HIS A 82 -14.67 -11.47 -2.79
CA HIS A 82 -13.32 -11.83 -3.17
C HIS A 82 -12.71 -10.75 -4.07
N ASP A 83 -13.45 -10.30 -5.07
CA ASP A 83 -13.03 -9.32 -6.05
C ASP A 83 -12.77 -7.94 -5.42
N ARG A 84 -13.50 -7.59 -4.36
CA ARG A 84 -13.19 -6.38 -3.57
C ARG A 84 -11.78 -6.38 -2.98
N VAL A 85 -11.24 -7.55 -2.60
CA VAL A 85 -9.86 -7.70 -2.11
C VAL A 85 -8.88 -7.25 -3.18
N ASP A 86 -9.00 -7.83 -4.37
CA ASP A 86 -8.02 -7.64 -5.43
C ASP A 86 -8.18 -6.31 -6.18
N TYR A 87 -9.39 -5.77 -6.24
CA TYR A 87 -9.72 -4.67 -7.16
C TYR A 87 -10.20 -3.39 -6.48
N VAL A 88 -10.32 -3.40 -5.14
CA VAL A 88 -10.60 -2.19 -4.34
C VAL A 88 -9.51 -1.99 -3.29
N TYR A 89 -9.24 -2.99 -2.45
CA TYR A 89 -8.31 -2.83 -1.33
C TYR A 89 -6.85 -2.85 -1.77
N ARG A 90 -6.43 -3.87 -2.53
CA ARG A 90 -5.06 -4.00 -3.02
C ARG A 90 -4.56 -2.81 -3.86
N PRO A 91 -5.28 -2.30 -4.88
CA PRO A 91 -4.88 -1.09 -5.59
C PRO A 91 -4.79 0.13 -4.68
N THR A 92 -5.68 0.25 -3.69
CA THR A 92 -5.62 1.33 -2.69
C THR A 92 -4.35 1.23 -1.82
N TYR A 93 -3.92 0.03 -1.43
CA TYR A 93 -2.65 -0.18 -0.71
C TYR A 93 -1.43 0.21 -1.54
N LEU A 94 -1.41 -0.19 -2.82
CA LEU A 94 -0.34 0.15 -3.75
C LEU A 94 -0.27 1.66 -3.99
N ALA A 95 -1.41 2.31 -4.21
CA ALA A 95 -1.52 3.76 -4.35
C ALA A 95 -0.99 4.50 -3.12
N ALA A 96 -1.39 4.06 -1.92
CA ALA A 96 -0.89 4.60 -0.66
C ALA A 96 0.64 4.45 -0.55
N ALA A 97 1.17 3.26 -0.82
CA ALA A 97 2.61 2.98 -0.78
C ALA A 97 3.39 3.85 -1.77
N PHE A 98 2.88 4.02 -3.00
CA PHE A 98 3.47 4.87 -4.02
C PHE A 98 3.51 6.34 -3.57
N MET A 99 2.37 6.87 -3.11
CA MET A 99 2.26 8.25 -2.65
C MET A 99 3.17 8.54 -1.44
N MET A 100 3.22 7.64 -0.46
CA MET A 100 4.13 7.75 0.70
C MET A 100 5.59 7.78 0.25
N THR A 101 5.98 6.83 -0.61
CA THR A 101 7.34 6.75 -1.18
C THR A 101 7.72 8.04 -1.88
N ALA A 102 6.81 8.58 -2.70
CA ALA A 102 7.04 9.80 -3.45
C ALA A 102 7.23 11.03 -2.54
N VAL A 103 6.46 11.14 -1.46
CA VAL A 103 6.64 12.20 -0.44
C VAL A 103 7.99 12.08 0.26
N CYS A 104 8.41 10.86 0.63
CA CYS A 104 9.72 10.62 1.26
C CYS A 104 10.90 10.90 0.32
N ARG A 105 10.70 10.75 -1.00
CA ARG A 105 11.76 10.84 -1.99
C ARG A 105 11.95 12.24 -2.58
N TYR A 106 10.85 12.96 -2.86
CA TYR A 106 10.91 14.21 -3.62
C TYR A 106 10.45 15.41 -2.80
N ARG A 107 11.35 16.40 -2.65
CA ARG A 107 11.09 17.60 -1.85
C ARG A 107 9.93 18.43 -2.37
N SER A 108 9.67 18.44 -3.69
CA SER A 108 8.53 19.15 -4.26
C SER A 108 7.19 18.56 -3.79
N LEU A 109 7.13 17.23 -3.65
CA LEU A 109 5.93 16.49 -3.27
C LEU A 109 5.61 16.61 -1.77
N GLN A 110 6.61 16.85 -0.93
CA GLN A 110 6.42 17.18 0.50
C GLN A 110 5.60 18.46 0.72
N ARG A 111 5.44 19.30 -0.30
CA ARG A 111 4.66 20.55 -0.24
C ARG A 111 3.47 20.54 -1.20
N ASN A 112 3.22 19.43 -1.88
CA ASN A 112 2.09 19.30 -2.78
C ASN A 112 0.80 19.17 -1.97
N GLY A 113 0.07 20.27 -1.80
CA GLY A 113 -1.13 20.31 -0.97
C GLY A 113 -2.23 19.35 -1.41
N SER A 114 -2.37 19.10 -2.72
CA SER A 114 -3.38 18.14 -3.22
C SER A 114 -3.03 16.71 -2.85
N LEU A 115 -1.77 16.31 -3.04
CA LEU A 115 -1.26 15.00 -2.62
C LEU A 115 -1.42 14.80 -1.11
N LEU A 116 -0.95 15.76 -0.30
CA LEU A 116 -1.02 15.65 1.16
C LEU A 116 -2.47 15.56 1.67
N ARG A 117 -3.39 16.32 1.07
CA ARG A 117 -4.82 16.26 1.41
C ARG A 117 -5.45 14.92 1.03
N ALA A 118 -5.03 14.30 -0.07
CA ALA A 118 -5.54 13.01 -0.52
C ALA A 118 -4.91 11.82 0.22
N LEU A 119 -3.66 11.94 0.70
CA LEU A 119 -2.99 10.88 1.44
C LEU A 119 -3.76 10.47 2.70
N ARG A 120 -4.30 11.43 3.46
CA ARG A 120 -5.06 11.12 4.68
C ARG A 120 -6.26 10.19 4.41
N PRO A 121 -7.21 10.52 3.51
CA PRO A 121 -8.33 9.65 3.23
C PRO A 121 -7.96 8.34 2.53
N VAL A 122 -6.89 8.31 1.73
CA VAL A 122 -6.38 7.05 1.16
C VAL A 122 -5.81 6.13 2.24
N LEU A 123 -5.07 6.69 3.21
CA LEU A 123 -4.57 5.93 4.35
C LEU A 123 -5.72 5.47 5.27
N ASN A 124 -6.79 6.26 5.42
CA ASN A 124 -7.99 5.82 6.13
C ASN A 124 -8.67 4.65 5.42
N ALA A 125 -8.80 4.72 4.10
CA ALA A 125 -9.31 3.62 3.28
C ALA A 125 -8.46 2.36 3.47
N ALA A 126 -7.13 2.50 3.47
CA ALA A 126 -6.23 1.38 3.71
C ALA A 126 -6.40 0.75 5.11
N MET A 127 -6.70 1.56 6.13
CA MET A 127 -6.95 1.07 7.48
C MET A 127 -8.34 0.46 7.67
N GLY A 128 -9.29 0.66 6.75
CA GLY A 128 -10.71 0.33 6.94
C GLY A 128 -11.00 -1.15 7.22
N ARG A 129 -10.05 -2.05 6.92
CA ARG A 129 -10.12 -3.48 7.23
C ARG A 129 -8.98 -3.96 8.13
N ASP A 130 -8.42 -3.08 8.95
CA ASP A 130 -7.30 -3.40 9.85
C ASP A 130 -6.09 -4.05 9.14
N PHE A 131 -5.84 -3.66 7.89
CA PHE A 131 -4.83 -4.25 7.00
C PHE A 131 -5.08 -5.72 6.59
N TYR A 132 -6.23 -6.30 6.88
CA TYR A 132 -6.59 -7.66 6.44
C TYR A 132 -7.14 -7.72 5.01
N GLY A 133 -7.13 -6.60 4.27
CA GLY A 133 -7.88 -6.48 3.02
C GLY A 133 -7.22 -7.04 1.77
N ALA A 134 -5.96 -7.51 1.80
CA ALA A 134 -5.21 -7.96 0.60
C ALA A 134 -5.15 -9.50 0.41
N GLY A 135 -6.09 -10.28 0.96
CA GLY A 135 -6.09 -11.73 0.72
C GLY A 135 -7.39 -12.44 1.11
N SER A 136 -7.54 -13.67 0.62
CA SER A 136 -8.68 -14.56 0.92
C SER A 136 -8.62 -15.15 2.34
N GLU A 137 -7.43 -15.31 2.90
CA GLU A 137 -7.18 -15.75 4.28
C GLU A 137 -6.71 -14.59 5.16
N HIS A 138 -7.23 -14.54 6.39
CA HIS A 138 -7.02 -13.44 7.34
C HIS A 138 -5.53 -13.04 7.49
N TYR A 139 -4.66 -13.94 7.94
CA TYR A 139 -3.25 -13.60 8.17
C TYR A 139 -2.39 -13.51 6.90
N THR A 140 -2.80 -14.19 5.83
CA THR A 140 -2.15 -14.05 4.52
C THR A 140 -2.34 -12.63 4.00
N GLY A 141 -3.59 -12.14 3.94
CA GLY A 141 -3.91 -10.79 3.49
C GLY A 141 -3.32 -9.69 4.37
N PHE A 142 -3.22 -9.93 5.69
CA PHE A 142 -2.50 -9.05 6.61
C PHE A 142 -1.03 -8.88 6.24
N LEU A 143 -0.33 -10.01 6.07
CA LEU A 143 1.10 -10.00 5.74
C LEU A 143 1.36 -9.43 4.34
N ASP A 144 0.46 -9.66 3.38
CA ASP A 144 0.56 -9.06 2.03
C ASP A 144 0.39 -7.54 2.07
N THR A 145 -0.59 -7.04 2.83
CA THR A 145 -0.79 -5.59 3.00
C THR A 145 0.43 -4.95 3.66
N LEU A 146 0.95 -5.54 4.74
CA LEU A 146 2.16 -5.03 5.38
C LEU A 146 3.39 -5.14 4.47
N GLN A 147 3.47 -6.15 3.61
CA GLN A 147 4.55 -6.28 2.64
C GLN A 147 4.54 -5.12 1.64
N ILE A 148 3.37 -4.71 1.15
CA ILE A 148 3.22 -3.53 0.28
C ILE A 148 3.73 -2.28 1.01
N PHE A 149 3.34 -2.08 2.27
CA PHE A 149 3.81 -0.93 3.05
C PHE A 149 5.29 -0.97 3.42
N ALA A 150 5.85 -2.16 3.66
CA ALA A 150 7.29 -2.31 3.83
C ALA A 150 8.05 -1.92 2.56
N THR A 151 7.55 -2.34 1.40
CA THR A 151 8.11 -1.98 0.09
C THR A 151 8.04 -0.47 -0.15
N GLY A 152 6.91 0.17 0.16
CA GLY A 152 6.72 1.63 0.04
C GLY A 152 7.35 2.48 1.15
N ASP A 153 8.33 1.94 1.88
CA ASP A 153 9.06 2.61 2.98
C ASP A 153 8.14 3.30 4.00
N ALA A 154 6.99 2.68 4.31
CA ALA A 154 5.96 3.29 5.14
C ALA A 154 6.46 3.58 6.56
N LEU A 155 7.44 2.81 7.06
CA LEU A 155 8.04 3.06 8.38
C LEU A 155 8.79 4.41 8.40
N ARG A 156 9.57 4.71 7.36
CA ARG A 156 10.21 6.01 7.21
C ARG A 156 9.16 7.12 7.10
N PHE A 157 8.12 6.91 6.28
CA PHE A 157 7.03 7.87 6.13
C PHE A 157 6.37 8.24 7.46
N ILE A 158 5.98 7.26 8.29
CA ILE A 158 5.32 7.54 9.57
C ILE A 158 6.26 8.10 10.64
N ASN A 159 7.58 7.96 10.47
CA ASN A 159 8.59 8.56 11.34
C ASN A 159 8.87 10.02 10.97
N GLU A 160 8.95 10.32 9.67
CA GLU A 160 9.23 11.67 9.16
C GLU A 160 7.98 12.55 9.12
N TYR A 161 6.81 11.99 8.81
CA TYR A 161 5.56 12.73 8.57
C TYR A 161 4.34 12.18 9.34
N PRO A 162 4.44 11.91 10.66
CA PRO A 162 3.35 11.33 11.44
C PRO A 162 2.05 12.16 11.41
N TRP A 163 2.15 13.47 11.22
CA TRP A 163 1.01 14.40 11.21
C TRP A 163 0.13 14.28 9.96
N ILE A 164 0.59 13.61 8.88
CA ILE A 164 -0.24 13.41 7.69
C ILE A 164 -1.42 12.48 8.02
N ASN A 165 -1.16 11.42 8.79
CA ASN A 165 -2.20 10.54 9.33
C ASN A 165 -1.69 9.81 10.60
N GLU A 166 -1.97 10.39 11.77
CA GLU A 166 -1.52 9.85 13.05
C GLU A 166 -2.10 8.47 13.36
N ASP A 167 -3.35 8.22 12.96
CA ASP A 167 -4.02 6.95 13.21
C ASP A 167 -3.39 5.84 12.38
N PHE A 168 -3.02 6.13 11.12
CA PHE A 168 -2.22 5.22 10.31
C PHE A 168 -0.86 4.95 10.94
N ALA A 169 -0.16 5.97 11.43
CA ALA A 169 1.12 5.80 12.09
C ALA A 169 1.02 4.89 13.34
N LYS A 170 0.01 5.11 14.18
CA LYS A 170 -0.25 4.25 15.36
C LYS A 170 -0.56 2.82 14.93
N LYS A 171 -1.46 2.66 13.96
CA LYS A 171 -1.93 1.36 13.49
C LYS A 171 -0.82 0.54 12.84
N LEU A 172 0.01 1.15 12.01
CA LEU A 172 1.16 0.50 11.39
C LEU A 172 2.18 0.05 12.46
N ARG A 173 2.47 0.87 13.47
CA ARG A 173 3.34 0.47 14.59
C ARG A 173 2.76 -0.71 15.36
N SER A 174 1.46 -0.69 15.68
CA SER A 174 0.78 -1.80 16.34
C SER A 174 0.81 -3.08 15.49
N ALA A 175 0.62 -2.96 14.17
CA ALA A 175 0.69 -4.08 13.26
C ALA A 175 2.11 -4.69 13.19
N ILE A 176 3.15 -3.87 13.12
CA ILE A 176 4.56 -4.31 13.19
C ILE A 176 4.84 -5.02 14.53
N ALA A 177 4.37 -4.45 15.64
CA ALA A 177 4.54 -5.06 16.96
C ALA A 177 3.85 -6.43 17.03
N PHE A 178 2.61 -6.55 16.52
CA PHE A 178 1.89 -7.82 16.44
C PHE A 178 2.64 -8.88 15.62
N VAL A 179 3.23 -8.50 14.47
CA VAL A 179 4.09 -9.41 13.70
C VAL A 179 5.24 -9.91 14.57
N GLN A 180 5.90 -9.01 15.30
CA GLN A 180 7.04 -9.35 16.14
C GLN A 180 6.68 -10.24 17.33
N THR A 181 5.59 -9.96 18.03
CA THR A 181 5.25 -10.63 19.29
C THR A 181 4.50 -11.95 19.13
N ASP A 182 3.72 -12.09 18.06
CA ASP A 182 2.77 -13.20 17.94
C ASP A 182 2.98 -14.03 16.67
N ILE A 183 3.23 -13.37 15.51
CA ILE A 183 3.51 -14.11 14.27
C ILE A 183 4.92 -14.72 14.32
N CYS A 184 5.96 -13.94 14.58
CA CYS A 184 7.35 -14.41 14.56
C CYS A 184 7.67 -15.48 15.59
N THR A 185 6.88 -15.55 16.68
CA THR A 185 7.05 -16.55 17.75
C THR A 185 6.24 -17.83 17.49
N GLY A 186 5.53 -17.93 16.36
CA GLY A 186 4.70 -19.09 16.02
C GLY A 186 3.45 -19.26 16.90
N LYS A 187 3.01 -18.20 17.60
CA LYS A 187 1.75 -18.25 18.37
C LYS A 187 0.53 -18.21 17.45
N ILE A 188 0.70 -17.65 16.26
CA ILE A 188 -0.33 -17.54 15.23
C ILE A 188 -0.07 -18.58 14.15
N THR A 189 -1.00 -19.51 14.03
CA THR A 189 -1.12 -20.41 12.87
C THR A 189 -2.47 -20.18 12.20
N ASP A 190 -2.61 -20.62 10.95
CA ASP A 190 -3.96 -20.71 10.40
C ASP A 190 -4.80 -21.75 11.18
N GLY A 191 -6.12 -21.57 11.17
CA GLY A 191 -7.04 -22.43 11.92
C GLY A 191 -7.40 -23.75 11.21
N TRP A 192 -6.98 -23.94 9.95
CA TRP A 192 -7.40 -25.07 9.12
C TRP A 192 -6.27 -26.08 8.88
N SER A 193 -5.13 -25.61 8.41
CA SER A 193 -3.95 -26.42 8.11
C SER A 193 -2.89 -26.38 9.23
N GLY A 194 -3.01 -25.46 10.19
CA GLY A 194 -1.99 -25.19 11.18
C GLY A 194 -0.76 -24.50 10.60
N LYS A 195 -0.89 -23.85 9.43
CA LYS A 195 0.23 -23.18 8.75
C LYS A 195 0.89 -22.16 9.65
N ASP A 196 2.20 -22.31 9.82
CA ASP A 196 3.04 -21.35 10.53
C ASP A 196 3.44 -20.19 9.60
N TYR A 197 3.26 -18.96 10.10
CA TYR A 197 3.62 -17.72 9.41
C TYR A 197 4.93 -17.09 9.93
N SER A 198 5.59 -17.71 10.92
CA SER A 198 6.74 -17.15 11.63
C SER A 198 7.87 -16.68 10.71
N GLU A 199 8.29 -17.51 9.75
CA GLU A 199 9.34 -17.19 8.78
C GLU A 199 8.94 -16.03 7.85
N ARG A 200 7.67 -15.97 7.44
CA ARG A 200 7.15 -14.86 6.64
C ARG A 200 7.15 -13.56 7.44
N GLY A 201 6.76 -13.61 8.71
CA GLY A 201 6.85 -12.49 9.64
C GLY A 201 8.29 -11.98 9.82
N LYS A 202 9.26 -12.88 9.99
CA LYS A 202 10.69 -12.50 10.13
C LYS A 202 11.21 -11.79 8.88
N LYS A 203 10.89 -12.32 7.70
CA LYS A 203 11.24 -11.69 6.41
C LYS A 203 10.61 -10.30 6.26
N LEU A 204 9.36 -10.14 6.69
CA LEU A 204 8.67 -8.86 6.68
C LEU A 204 9.34 -7.84 7.62
N LEU A 205 9.66 -8.23 8.86
CA LEU A 205 10.33 -7.34 9.82
C LEU A 205 11.74 -6.94 9.36
N LYS A 206 12.47 -7.85 8.70
CA LYS A 206 13.75 -7.52 8.05
C LYS A 206 13.56 -6.42 7.00
N ARG A 207 12.49 -6.46 6.20
CA ARG A 207 12.19 -5.41 5.20
C ARG A 207 11.85 -4.06 5.84
N PHE A 208 11.21 -4.07 7.00
CA PHE A 208 11.03 -2.85 7.80
C PHE A 208 12.33 -2.38 8.51
N GLY A 209 13.46 -3.08 8.37
CA GLY A 209 14.70 -2.73 9.05
C GLY A 209 14.68 -3.00 10.56
N MET A 210 13.71 -3.79 11.06
CA MET A 210 13.52 -4.06 12.49
C MET A 210 14.43 -5.18 13.01
N ILE A 211 14.99 -6.00 12.12
CA ILE A 211 15.88 -7.10 12.43
C ILE A 211 17.07 -7.00 11.46
N GLY A 212 18.29 -6.93 12.01
CA GLY A 212 19.51 -6.94 11.20
C GLY A 212 19.85 -8.32 10.66
N ASP A 213 20.79 -8.39 9.72
CA ASP A 213 21.19 -9.63 9.02
C ASP A 213 22.02 -10.61 9.88
N GLY A 214 22.01 -10.44 11.21
CA GLY A 214 22.91 -11.16 12.10
C GLY A 214 24.37 -10.71 11.99
N SER A 215 24.66 -9.61 11.28
CA SER A 215 25.97 -8.98 11.41
C SER A 215 26.06 -8.28 12.77
N PRO A 216 27.09 -8.58 13.59
CA PRO A 216 27.28 -7.90 14.87
C PRO A 216 27.38 -6.40 14.62
N ALA A 217 26.69 -5.62 15.47
CA ALA A 217 26.82 -4.18 15.49
C ALA A 217 28.29 -3.81 15.56
N VAL A 218 28.78 -3.07 14.56
CA VAL A 218 30.08 -2.39 14.67
C VAL A 218 29.90 -1.32 15.74
N PRO A 219 30.61 -1.38 16.88
CA PRO A 219 30.56 -0.33 17.87
C PRO A 219 31.07 0.98 17.24
N GLN A 220 30.36 2.08 17.52
CA GLN A 220 30.84 3.43 17.23
C GLN A 220 32.10 3.75 18.04
#